data_AF-A0A5S5MCZ4-F1
#
_entry.id   AF-A0A5S5MCZ4-F1
#
_cell.length_a   1.000
_cell.length_b   1.000
_cell.length_c   1.000
_cell.angle_alpha   90.00
_cell.angle_beta   90.00
_cell.angle_gamma   90.00
#
_symmetry.space_group_name_H-M   'P 1'
#
loop_
_entity.id
_entity.type
_entity.pdbx_description
1 polymer ?
#
loop_
_entity_poly.entity_id
_entity_poly.type
_entity_poly.pdbx_seq_one_letter_code
_entity_poly.pdbx_strand_id
1 'polypeptide(L)'
;MKKLPVGISNLREIIGNGYAYVDKSMFVHDLEETGKYYFLSRPRRFGKSLMVDTLKEAFEGNRSLFEGLWLENRRDWEQVYPVIRVSFGQGIIGSRSELEEKIAEILYFYEQKFGVVSDFKSISGRFAQLIESVSIKYNQRVVLLVDEYDKPILDNIICRDRVEEIRDGLKNFYSVIKDSDAHLHFVFITGVSKFSKVSLFSGLNNLVDITLSPMFATICGLTESELVCVFEEHLKGKNLDDIRRWYNGYSWLGERIYNPFSILNFFREGLFRNYWFESGTPAFLLQLLTERHYPIPAIEKLEVGAELLGSFELDNIFVETLLFQTGYLTITAHEEVLPGEVLYRLNYPNFEVKKSFTEYLLTCFTRQPASP
;
A
#
# COMPACT_ATOMS: atom_id res chain seq x y z
N MET A 1 20.39 12.08 -18.60
CA MET A 1 19.68 10.91 -18.05
C MET A 1 19.75 10.88 -16.53
N LYS A 2 18.62 11.16 -15.86
CA LYS A 2 18.48 11.01 -14.40
C LYS A 2 18.64 9.55 -13.96
N LYS A 3 19.08 9.30 -12.72
CA LYS A 3 19.18 7.94 -12.17
C LYS A 3 17.80 7.34 -11.90
N LEU A 4 17.67 6.01 -11.95
CA LEU A 4 16.41 5.31 -11.70
C LEU A 4 16.31 4.85 -10.23
N PRO A 5 15.27 5.23 -9.46
CA PRO A 5 15.16 4.91 -8.03
C PRO A 5 14.60 3.49 -7.79
N VAL A 6 15.21 2.46 -8.39
CA VAL A 6 14.70 1.09 -8.26
C VAL A 6 14.83 0.63 -6.80
N GLY A 7 13.68 0.40 -6.15
CA GLY A 7 13.63 -0.09 -4.76
C GLY A 7 13.90 0.98 -3.70
N ILE A 8 14.09 2.25 -4.08
CA ILE A 8 14.29 3.35 -3.12
C ILE A 8 12.93 3.91 -2.74
N SER A 9 12.63 3.95 -1.44
CA SER A 9 11.40 4.54 -0.89
C SER A 9 11.65 5.74 0.02
N ASN A 10 12.90 6.24 0.05
CA ASN A 10 13.28 7.40 0.83
C ASN A 10 13.31 8.65 -0.08
N LEU A 11 12.43 9.61 0.19
CA LEU A 11 12.30 10.82 -0.63
C LEU A 11 13.59 11.64 -0.60
N ARG A 12 14.20 11.78 0.57
CA ARG A 12 15.45 12.53 0.76
C ARG A 12 16.59 11.97 -0.10
N GLU A 13 16.71 10.65 -0.19
CA GLU A 13 17.69 9.98 -1.05
C GLU A 13 17.39 10.21 -2.53
N ILE A 14 16.12 10.09 -2.93
CA ILE A 14 15.69 10.30 -4.32
C ILE A 14 16.02 11.73 -4.77
N ILE A 15 15.62 12.74 -4.00
CA ILE A 15 15.83 14.14 -4.33
C ILE A 15 17.32 14.50 -4.21
N GLY A 16 17.96 14.17 -3.08
CA GLY A 16 19.35 14.55 -2.81
C GLY A 16 20.37 13.95 -3.78
N ASN A 17 20.09 12.76 -4.33
CA ASN A 17 20.98 12.10 -5.29
C ASN A 17 20.57 12.28 -6.76
N GLY A 18 19.55 13.12 -7.04
CA GLY A 18 19.14 13.48 -8.40
C GLY A 18 18.49 12.33 -9.19
N TYR A 19 17.72 11.47 -8.51
CA TYR A 19 16.95 10.41 -9.16
C TYR A 19 15.76 11.00 -9.94
N ALA A 20 15.27 10.25 -10.94
CA ALA A 20 14.00 10.53 -11.58
C ALA A 20 12.87 10.33 -10.55
N TYR A 21 12.05 11.36 -10.36
CA TYR A 21 10.97 11.36 -9.39
C TYR A 21 9.70 11.89 -10.05
N VAL A 22 8.61 11.16 -9.88
CA VAL A 22 7.28 11.62 -10.26
C VAL A 22 6.65 12.28 -9.05
N ASP A 23 6.34 13.55 -9.20
CA ASP A 23 5.80 14.35 -8.12
C ASP A 23 4.35 13.96 -7.80
N LYS A 24 4.16 13.42 -6.59
CA LYS A 24 2.85 13.05 -6.03
C LYS A 24 2.46 13.95 -4.86
N SER A 25 3.19 15.03 -4.63
CA SER A 25 3.04 15.88 -3.45
C SER A 25 1.70 16.63 -3.39
N MET A 26 0.96 16.74 -4.51
CA MET A 26 -0.42 17.21 -4.51
C MET A 26 -1.35 16.38 -3.62
N PHE A 27 -1.13 15.07 -3.54
CA PHE A 27 -1.95 14.20 -2.70
C PHE A 27 -1.70 14.43 -1.21
N VAL A 28 -0.54 14.96 -0.82
CA VAL A 28 -0.29 15.35 0.57
C VAL A 28 -1.24 16.47 0.97
N HIS A 29 -1.33 17.52 0.15
CA HIS A 29 -2.25 18.65 0.35
C HIS A 29 -3.70 18.17 0.37
N ASP A 30 -4.12 17.39 -0.62
CA ASP A 30 -5.51 16.92 -0.70
C ASP A 30 -5.92 16.05 0.48
N LEU A 31 -5.01 15.21 1.01
CA LEU A 31 -5.27 14.41 2.20
C LEU A 31 -5.34 15.28 3.46
N GLU A 32 -4.50 16.31 3.58
CA GLU A 32 -4.48 17.22 4.73
C GLU A 32 -5.75 18.09 4.79
N GLU A 33 -6.27 18.53 3.65
CA GLU A 33 -7.47 19.37 3.55
C GLU A 33 -8.79 18.60 3.71
N THR A 34 -8.84 17.33 3.29
CA THR A 34 -10.13 16.61 3.20
C THR A 34 -10.51 15.84 4.47
N GLY A 35 -9.61 15.71 5.44
CA GLY A 35 -9.86 14.85 6.59
C GLY A 35 -8.61 14.42 7.34
N LYS A 36 -8.77 13.39 8.18
CA LYS A 36 -7.81 13.02 9.22
C LYS A 36 -7.38 11.56 9.22
N TYR A 37 -8.31 10.64 8.95
CA TYR A 37 -8.06 9.19 9.09
C TYR A 37 -8.23 8.52 7.73
N TYR A 38 -7.12 8.08 7.15
CA TYR A 38 -7.08 7.50 5.81
C TYR A 38 -6.55 6.08 5.80
N PHE A 39 -7.17 5.28 4.93
CA PHE A 39 -6.72 3.94 4.60
C PHE A 39 -6.52 3.81 3.09
N LEU A 40 -5.35 3.31 2.68
CA LEU A 40 -5.03 3.02 1.29
C LEU A 40 -4.51 1.59 1.13
N SER A 41 -5.20 0.77 0.36
CA SER A 41 -4.68 -0.50 -0.13
C SER A 41 -4.20 -0.36 -1.57
N ARG A 42 -2.96 -0.81 -1.83
CA ARG A 42 -2.40 -0.99 -3.17
C ARG A 42 -1.53 -2.23 -3.19
N PRO A 43 -1.34 -2.89 -4.34
CA PRO A 43 -0.45 -4.05 -4.44
C PRO A 43 0.99 -3.71 -4.05
N ARG A 44 1.81 -4.74 -3.83
CA ARG A 44 3.24 -4.57 -3.53
C ARG A 44 3.93 -3.76 -4.63
N ARG A 45 4.92 -2.94 -4.25
CA ARG A 45 5.77 -2.18 -5.18
C ARG A 45 5.06 -1.13 -6.06
N PHE A 46 3.91 -0.62 -5.59
CA PHE A 46 3.20 0.51 -6.22
C PHE A 46 3.66 1.90 -5.75
N GLY A 47 4.59 1.96 -4.81
CA GLY A 47 5.09 3.24 -4.26
C GLY A 47 4.44 3.68 -2.94
N LYS A 48 3.67 2.80 -2.27
CA LYS A 48 3.05 3.10 -0.96
C LYS A 48 4.06 3.63 0.06
N SER A 49 5.17 2.91 0.26
CA SER A 49 6.20 3.30 1.24
C SER A 49 6.87 4.63 0.90
N LEU A 50 6.99 4.97 -0.40
CA LEU A 50 7.46 6.27 -0.84
C LEU A 50 6.43 7.36 -0.57
N MET A 51 5.13 7.09 -0.74
CA MET A 51 4.06 8.03 -0.35
C MET A 51 4.05 8.25 1.17
N VAL A 52 4.21 7.20 1.98
CA VAL A 52 4.35 7.30 3.44
C VAL A 52 5.56 8.15 3.81
N ASP A 53 6.70 7.96 3.15
CA ASP A 53 7.90 8.78 3.37
C ASP A 53 7.69 10.23 2.93
N THR A 54 6.96 10.46 1.83
CA THR A 54 6.62 11.80 1.35
C THR A 54 5.72 12.54 2.35
N LEU A 55 4.70 11.87 2.90
CA LEU A 55 3.86 12.41 3.99
C LEU A 55 4.72 12.75 5.21
N LYS A 56 5.60 11.82 5.64
CA LYS A 56 6.52 12.05 6.77
C LYS A 56 7.35 13.31 6.56
N GLU A 57 8.05 13.43 5.44
CA GLU A 57 8.93 14.57 5.19
C GLU A 57 8.15 15.90 5.06
N ALA A 58 6.92 15.86 4.55
CA ALA A 58 6.05 17.04 4.49
C ALA A 58 5.61 17.50 5.89
N PHE A 59 5.09 16.58 6.72
CA PHE A 59 4.64 16.89 8.08
C PHE A 59 5.77 17.23 9.04
N GLU A 60 6.98 16.69 8.84
CA GLU A 60 8.19 17.11 9.57
C GLU A 60 8.74 18.47 9.09
N GLY A 61 8.13 19.12 8.11
CA GLY A 61 8.49 20.47 7.67
C GLY A 61 9.75 20.56 6.79
N ASN A 62 10.17 19.47 6.16
CA ASN A 62 11.42 19.41 5.38
C ASN A 62 11.26 20.07 3.99
N ARG A 63 10.95 21.38 3.96
CA ARG A 63 10.65 22.17 2.73
C ARG A 63 11.67 21.98 1.62
N SER A 64 12.96 21.89 1.94
CA SER A 64 14.03 21.74 0.95
C SER A 64 13.89 20.51 0.06
N LEU A 65 13.16 19.47 0.52
CA LEU A 65 12.88 18.27 -0.29
C LEU A 65 11.76 18.47 -1.31
N PHE A 66 11.02 19.58 -1.19
CA PHE A 66 9.87 19.89 -2.03
C PHE A 66 10.13 21.06 -2.98
N GLU A 67 11.35 21.60 -3.03
CA GLU A 67 11.74 22.65 -3.97
C GLU A 67 11.47 22.22 -5.43
N GLY A 68 10.69 23.02 -6.17
CA GLY A 68 10.26 22.72 -7.53
C GLY A 68 9.16 21.67 -7.64
N LEU A 69 8.68 21.10 -6.52
CA LEU A 69 7.53 20.21 -6.48
C LEU A 69 6.23 21.01 -6.25
N TRP A 70 5.10 20.37 -6.52
CA TRP A 70 3.76 20.96 -6.44
C TRP A 70 3.46 21.49 -5.04
N LEU A 71 3.87 20.79 -3.99
CA LEU A 71 3.59 21.17 -2.60
C LEU A 71 4.38 22.38 -2.11
N GLU A 72 5.50 22.74 -2.75
CA GLU A 72 6.43 23.77 -2.27
C GLU A 72 5.75 25.08 -1.84
N ASN A 73 4.84 25.58 -2.68
CA ASN A 73 4.20 26.88 -2.52
C ASN A 73 2.74 26.77 -2.06
N ARG A 74 2.32 25.58 -1.62
CA ARG A 74 0.92 25.26 -1.29
C ARG A 74 0.73 24.71 0.12
N ARG A 75 1.81 24.59 0.88
CA ARG A 75 1.81 24.19 2.29
C ARG A 75 2.40 25.31 3.12
N ASP A 76 1.85 25.52 4.31
CA ASP A 76 2.50 26.30 5.36
C ASP A 76 3.62 25.47 6.02
N TRP A 77 4.87 25.81 5.72
CA TRP A 77 6.04 25.09 6.23
C TRP A 77 6.40 25.44 7.67
N GLU A 78 5.75 26.44 8.27
CA GLU A 78 5.87 26.72 9.71
C GLU A 78 5.07 25.68 10.54
N GLN A 79 4.10 25.02 9.91
CA GLN A 79 3.31 23.94 10.53
C GLN A 79 4.07 22.62 10.49
N VAL A 80 4.80 22.36 11.58
CA VAL A 80 5.59 21.15 11.78
C VAL A 80 4.95 20.27 12.84
N TYR A 81 4.83 18.98 12.54
CA TYR A 81 4.21 18.00 13.42
C TYR A 81 5.18 16.87 13.80
N PRO A 82 5.15 16.37 15.04
CA PRO A 82 5.86 15.16 15.39
C PRO A 82 5.25 13.95 14.67
N VAL A 83 6.09 13.18 13.96
CA VAL A 83 5.66 12.01 13.18
C VAL A 83 6.10 10.70 13.83
N ILE A 84 5.13 9.81 14.05
CA ILE A 84 5.33 8.40 14.42
C ILE A 84 5.04 7.53 13.19
N ARG A 85 6.05 6.84 12.68
CA ARG A 85 5.93 5.86 11.59
C ARG A 85 6.11 4.43 12.12
N VAL A 86 5.05 3.63 12.02
CA VAL A 86 5.03 2.20 12.35
C VAL A 86 5.14 1.40 11.04
N SER A 87 6.01 0.40 10.98
CA SER A 87 6.09 -0.50 9.84
C SER A 87 6.33 -1.94 10.28
N PHE A 88 5.55 -2.86 9.72
CA PHE A 88 5.72 -4.31 9.93
C PHE A 88 6.50 -4.98 8.79
N GLY A 89 7.15 -4.20 7.92
CA GLY A 89 7.87 -4.71 6.77
C GLY A 89 9.14 -5.50 7.06
N GLN A 90 9.72 -5.32 8.25
CA GLN A 90 10.97 -5.96 8.64
C GLN A 90 10.70 -7.27 9.38
N GLY A 91 11.29 -8.37 8.88
CA GLY A 91 11.15 -9.70 9.45
C GLY A 91 9.89 -10.44 9.00
N ILE A 92 9.71 -11.62 9.57
CA ILE A 92 8.51 -12.46 9.49
C ILE A 92 8.00 -12.57 10.92
N ILE A 93 6.71 -12.30 11.14
CA ILE A 93 6.07 -12.40 12.45
C ILE A 93 5.23 -13.66 12.42
N GLY A 94 5.67 -14.73 13.09
CA GLY A 94 5.03 -16.03 13.07
C GLY A 94 4.08 -16.31 14.24
N SER A 95 4.05 -15.43 15.25
CA SER A 95 3.26 -15.60 16.47
C SER A 95 2.84 -14.27 17.09
N ARG A 96 1.89 -14.32 18.04
CA ARG A 96 1.49 -13.14 18.82
C ARG A 96 2.62 -12.60 19.69
N SER A 97 3.47 -13.44 20.27
CA SER A 97 4.62 -12.98 21.07
C SER A 97 5.59 -12.16 20.22
N GLU A 98 5.94 -12.66 19.03
CA GLU A 98 6.82 -11.95 18.09
C GLU A 98 6.21 -10.62 17.62
N LEU A 99 4.90 -10.57 17.42
CA LEU A 99 4.19 -9.32 17.11
C LEU A 99 4.33 -8.32 18.27
N GLU A 100 4.06 -8.76 19.49
CA GLU A 100 4.11 -7.92 20.69
C GLU A 100 5.53 -7.39 20.95
N GLU A 101 6.54 -8.25 20.80
CA GLU A 101 7.95 -7.86 20.84
C GLU A 101 8.28 -6.82 19.77
N LYS A 102 7.84 -7.03 18.53
CA LYS A 102 8.11 -6.09 17.44
C LYS A 102 7.48 -4.72 17.68
N ILE A 103 6.25 -4.70 18.19
CA ILE A 103 5.58 -3.44 18.56
C ILE A 103 6.34 -2.77 19.70
N ALA A 104 6.78 -3.52 20.72
CA ALA A 104 7.54 -2.98 21.83
C ALA A 104 8.87 -2.34 21.39
N GLU A 105 9.58 -2.94 20.42
CA GLU A 105 10.77 -2.34 19.79
C GLU A 105 10.46 -1.01 19.11
N ILE A 106 9.37 -0.95 18.34
CA ILE A 106 8.95 0.26 17.62
C ILE A 106 8.60 1.37 18.63
N LEU A 107 7.85 1.04 19.67
CA LEU A 107 7.49 1.99 20.73
C LEU A 107 8.74 2.49 21.46
N TYR A 108 9.65 1.58 21.82
CA TYR A 108 10.91 1.94 22.46
C TYR A 108 11.75 2.89 21.60
N PHE A 109 11.85 2.64 20.28
CA PHE A 109 12.53 3.55 19.37
C PHE A 109 11.96 4.97 19.41
N TYR A 110 10.63 5.13 19.39
CA TYR A 110 10.00 6.45 19.43
C TYR A 110 10.04 7.10 20.81
N GLU A 111 9.95 6.32 21.88
CA GLU A 111 10.19 6.79 23.25
C GLU A 111 11.59 7.42 23.36
N GLN A 112 12.62 6.76 22.82
CA GLN A 112 13.97 7.31 22.77
C GLN A 112 14.10 8.51 21.82
N LYS A 113 13.56 8.41 20.59
CA LYS A 113 13.61 9.49 19.58
C LYS A 113 13.04 10.80 20.13
N PHE A 114 11.91 10.72 20.82
CA PHE A 114 11.24 11.89 21.39
C PHE A 114 11.64 12.17 22.83
N GLY A 115 12.47 11.35 23.47
CA GLY A 115 12.86 11.49 24.87
C GLY A 115 11.64 11.55 25.80
N VAL A 116 10.74 10.58 25.66
CA VAL A 116 9.58 10.35 26.53
C VAL A 116 9.70 8.98 27.18
N VAL A 117 9.25 8.85 28.41
CA VAL A 117 9.28 7.59 29.16
C VAL A 117 7.85 7.12 29.34
N SER A 118 7.61 5.85 29.05
CA SER A 118 6.32 5.23 29.32
C SER A 118 6.38 4.45 30.63
N ASP A 119 5.40 4.69 31.50
CA ASP A 119 5.25 4.02 32.80
C ASP A 119 4.41 2.72 32.68
N PHE A 120 3.67 2.58 31.58
CA PHE A 120 2.83 1.41 31.34
C PHE A 120 3.62 0.20 30.84
N LYS A 121 3.16 -1.00 31.22
CA LYS A 121 3.71 -2.29 30.74
C LYS A 121 3.00 -2.82 29.50
N SER A 122 1.72 -2.51 29.32
CA SER A 122 0.94 -2.98 28.18
C SER A 122 1.29 -2.20 26.91
N ILE A 123 1.30 -2.87 25.76
CA ILE A 123 1.57 -2.23 24.46
C ILE A 123 0.59 -1.09 24.17
N SER A 124 -0.70 -1.31 24.39
CA SER A 124 -1.73 -0.30 24.16
C SER A 124 -1.57 0.91 25.08
N GLY A 125 -1.25 0.69 26.37
CA GLY A 125 -0.97 1.77 27.32
C GLY A 125 0.28 2.55 26.96
N ARG A 126 1.37 1.86 26.60
CA ARG A 126 2.61 2.50 26.13
C ARG A 126 2.39 3.35 24.89
N PHE A 127 1.62 2.83 23.93
CA PHE A 127 1.34 3.56 22.70
C PHE A 127 0.48 4.80 22.94
N ALA A 128 -0.54 4.70 23.79
CA ALA A 128 -1.37 5.84 24.18
C ALA A 128 -0.54 6.93 24.88
N GLN A 129 0.27 6.54 25.88
CA GLN A 129 1.13 7.47 26.60
C GLN A 129 2.19 8.09 25.69
N LEU A 130 2.74 7.34 24.73
CA LEU A 130 3.66 7.88 23.72
C LEU A 130 3.00 8.98 22.90
N ILE A 131 1.80 8.75 22.34
CA ILE A 131 1.09 9.75 21.53
C ILE A 131 0.78 11.01 22.36
N GLU A 132 0.23 10.84 23.56
CA GLU A 132 -0.12 11.93 24.47
C GLU A 132 1.12 12.72 24.89
N SER A 133 2.18 12.04 25.35
CA SER A 133 3.40 12.68 25.85
C SER A 133 4.13 13.44 24.75
N VAL A 134 4.18 12.88 23.53
CA VAL A 134 4.76 13.58 22.37
C VAL A 134 3.91 14.79 22.03
N SER A 135 2.59 14.66 22.05
CA SER A 135 1.70 15.77 21.74
C SER A 135 1.88 16.94 22.70
N ILE A 136 1.92 16.66 24.00
CA ILE A 136 2.13 17.66 25.06
C ILE A 136 3.53 18.28 24.95
N LYS A 137 4.57 17.45 24.79
CA LYS A 137 5.97 17.91 24.74
C LYS A 137 6.23 18.91 23.62
N TYR A 138 5.68 18.66 22.44
CA TYR A 138 5.85 19.53 21.27
C TYR A 138 4.76 20.59 21.14
N ASN A 139 3.77 20.61 22.05
CA ASN A 139 2.57 21.44 21.96
C ASN A 139 1.92 21.38 20.55
N GLN A 140 1.92 20.17 19.98
CA GLN A 140 1.45 19.88 18.62
C GLN A 140 0.76 18.53 18.62
N ARG A 141 -0.19 18.34 17.71
CA ARG A 141 -0.81 17.02 17.52
C ARG A 141 0.11 16.10 16.71
N VAL A 142 0.04 14.80 16.94
CA VAL A 142 0.92 13.79 16.34
C VAL A 142 0.38 13.30 15.01
N VAL A 143 1.28 13.10 14.05
CA VAL A 143 0.98 12.41 12.79
C VAL A 143 1.37 10.95 12.92
N LEU A 144 0.44 10.03 12.66
CA LEU A 144 0.65 8.59 12.73
C LEU A 144 0.61 7.97 11.33
N LEU A 145 1.71 7.38 10.90
CA LEU A 145 1.82 6.70 9.60
C LEU A 145 2.07 5.21 9.83
N VAL A 146 1.25 4.35 9.24
CA VAL A 146 1.37 2.89 9.37
C VAL A 146 1.56 2.28 7.99
N ASP A 147 2.69 1.62 7.78
CA ASP A 147 3.04 0.95 6.53
C ASP A 147 3.07 -0.59 6.71
N GLU A 148 2.62 -1.31 5.70
CA GLU A 148 2.46 -2.77 5.70
C GLU A 148 1.68 -3.30 6.92
N TYR A 149 0.57 -2.64 7.27
CA TYR A 149 -0.26 -2.95 8.44
C TYR A 149 -0.75 -4.42 8.50
N ASP A 150 -0.90 -5.02 7.33
CA ASP A 150 -1.51 -6.30 7.04
C ASP A 150 -0.50 -7.44 6.89
N LYS A 151 0.79 -7.10 6.79
CA LYS A 151 1.85 -8.09 6.58
C LYS A 151 1.88 -9.21 7.63
N PRO A 152 1.75 -8.95 8.95
CA PRO A 152 1.75 -10.02 9.95
C PRO A 152 0.65 -11.06 9.71
N ILE A 153 -0.51 -10.61 9.18
CA ILE A 153 -1.63 -11.50 8.85
C ILE A 153 -1.34 -12.25 7.55
N LEU A 154 -0.87 -11.55 6.51
CA LEU A 154 -0.56 -12.17 5.22
C LEU A 154 0.51 -13.26 5.33
N ASP A 155 1.51 -13.07 6.19
CA ASP A 155 2.58 -14.04 6.41
C ASP A 155 2.06 -15.34 7.07
N ASN A 156 0.90 -15.30 7.74
CA ASN A 156 0.30 -16.44 8.45
C ASN A 156 -1.02 -16.91 7.87
N ILE A 157 -1.48 -16.36 6.74
CA ILE A 157 -2.86 -16.51 6.22
C ILE A 157 -3.32 -17.96 5.98
N ILE A 158 -2.39 -18.90 5.86
CA ILE A 158 -2.67 -20.34 5.69
C ILE A 158 -3.04 -21.01 7.04
N CYS A 159 -2.60 -20.46 8.17
CA CYS A 159 -2.84 -21.00 9.51
C CYS A 159 -3.83 -20.12 10.28
N ARG A 160 -5.11 -20.54 10.29
CA ARG A 160 -6.22 -19.77 10.89
C ARG A 160 -5.96 -19.39 12.35
N ASP A 161 -5.54 -20.35 13.18
CA ASP A 161 -5.33 -20.12 14.62
C ASP A 161 -4.30 -19.00 14.87
N ARG A 162 -3.19 -19.00 14.11
CA ARG A 162 -2.16 -17.95 14.20
C ARG A 162 -2.68 -16.59 13.73
N VAL A 163 -3.45 -16.58 12.65
CA VAL A 163 -4.06 -15.36 12.11
C VAL A 163 -4.99 -14.72 13.14
N GLU A 164 -5.81 -15.51 13.82
CA GLU A 164 -6.71 -15.01 14.85
C GLU A 164 -5.95 -14.39 16.02
N GLU A 165 -4.91 -15.06 16.54
CA GLU A 165 -4.06 -14.52 17.62
C GLU A 165 -3.34 -13.22 17.22
N ILE A 166 -2.74 -13.17 16.02
CA ILE A 166 -2.04 -12.01 15.50
C ILE A 166 -3.01 -10.85 15.26
N ARG A 167 -4.17 -11.14 14.68
CA ARG A 167 -5.23 -10.15 14.45
C ARG A 167 -5.68 -9.52 15.76
N ASP A 168 -5.87 -10.31 16.80
CA ASP A 168 -6.30 -9.81 18.10
C ASP A 168 -5.21 -8.95 18.76
N GLY A 169 -3.93 -9.29 18.58
CA GLY A 169 -2.80 -8.45 18.97
C GLY A 169 -2.76 -7.11 18.22
N LEU A 170 -2.95 -7.13 16.89
CA LEU A 170 -3.03 -5.91 16.07
C LEU A 170 -4.24 -5.05 16.45
N LYS A 171 -5.40 -5.67 16.71
CA LYS A 171 -6.61 -4.98 17.17
C LYS A 171 -6.36 -4.26 18.50
N ASN A 172 -5.65 -4.88 19.43
CA ASN A 172 -5.26 -4.25 20.70
C ASN A 172 -4.32 -3.06 20.49
N PHE A 173 -3.45 -3.11 19.48
CA PHE A 173 -2.56 -1.99 19.14
C PHE A 173 -3.32 -0.82 18.50
N TYR A 174 -4.15 -1.10 17.49
CA TYR A 174 -4.86 -0.06 16.73
C TYR A 174 -6.05 0.56 17.47
N SER A 175 -6.60 -0.10 18.50
CA SER A 175 -7.70 0.45 19.30
C SER A 175 -7.35 1.81 19.93
N VAL A 176 -6.08 2.00 20.29
CA VAL A 176 -5.54 3.23 20.90
C VAL A 176 -5.76 4.47 20.04
N ILE A 177 -5.75 4.32 18.70
CA ILE A 177 -5.86 5.44 17.76
C ILE A 177 -7.16 6.20 17.99
N LYS A 178 -8.26 5.49 18.26
CA LYS A 178 -9.58 6.11 18.47
C LYS A 178 -9.59 7.00 19.71
N ASP A 179 -9.10 6.49 20.83
CA ASP A 179 -9.14 7.18 22.11
C ASP A 179 -8.10 8.31 22.19
N SER A 180 -7.11 8.29 21.29
CA SER A 180 -6.08 9.33 21.16
C SER A 180 -6.46 10.46 20.19
N ASP A 181 -7.72 10.55 19.74
CA ASP A 181 -8.16 11.51 18.71
C ASP A 181 -7.73 12.96 19.01
N ALA A 182 -7.86 13.41 20.26
CA ALA A 182 -7.50 14.76 20.67
C ALA A 182 -6.02 15.12 20.44
N HIS A 183 -5.15 14.11 20.47
CA HIS A 183 -3.69 14.22 20.32
C HIS A 183 -3.21 13.90 18.91
N LEU A 184 -4.07 13.40 18.03
CA LEU A 184 -3.72 13.05 16.65
C LEU A 184 -4.08 14.19 15.70
N HIS A 185 -3.18 14.53 14.79
CA HIS A 185 -3.40 15.50 13.72
C HIS A 185 -3.89 14.78 12.46
N PHE A 186 -3.19 13.71 12.08
CA PHE A 186 -3.39 12.97 10.85
C PHE A 186 -2.99 11.50 11.03
N VAL A 187 -3.72 10.59 10.42
CA VAL A 187 -3.45 9.15 10.45
C VAL A 187 -3.57 8.57 9.05
N PHE A 188 -2.53 7.89 8.58
CA PHE A 188 -2.52 7.19 7.30
C PHE A 188 -2.06 5.75 7.47
N ILE A 189 -2.91 4.81 7.08
CA ILE A 189 -2.65 3.37 7.16
C ILE A 189 -2.63 2.79 5.77
N THR A 190 -1.59 2.03 5.44
CA THR A 190 -1.45 1.43 4.12
C THR A 190 -0.93 0.00 4.16
N GLY A 191 -1.33 -0.78 3.15
CA GLY A 191 -1.05 -2.21 3.05
C GLY A 191 -1.40 -2.77 1.67
N VAL A 192 -1.38 -4.10 1.55
CA VAL A 192 -1.73 -4.81 0.31
C VAL A 192 -3.21 -5.18 0.31
N SER A 193 -3.69 -5.83 1.36
CA SER A 193 -5.08 -6.28 1.49
C SER A 193 -5.93 -5.31 2.29
N LYS A 194 -7.25 -5.52 2.23
CA LYS A 194 -8.24 -4.82 3.07
C LYS A 194 -8.87 -5.79 4.06
N PHE A 195 -8.08 -6.42 4.94
CA PHE A 195 -8.63 -7.21 6.06
C PHE A 195 -9.72 -6.38 6.75
N SER A 196 -10.92 -6.96 6.95
CA SER A 196 -12.14 -6.17 7.18
C SER A 196 -11.90 -5.08 8.22
N LYS A 197 -12.25 -3.84 7.86
CA LYS A 197 -12.22 -2.71 8.80
C LYS A 197 -12.97 -3.03 10.10
N VAL A 198 -14.00 -3.87 10.00
CA VAL A 198 -14.82 -4.37 11.12
C VAL A 198 -14.03 -5.27 12.07
N SER A 199 -12.97 -5.95 11.63
CA SER A 199 -12.19 -6.87 12.50
C SER A 199 -11.01 -6.19 13.21
N LEU A 200 -10.19 -5.42 12.48
CA LEU A 200 -8.99 -4.77 13.02
C LEU A 200 -9.23 -3.35 13.53
N PHE A 201 -10.09 -2.60 12.84
CA PHE A 201 -10.37 -1.19 13.12
C PHE A 201 -11.79 -1.01 13.68
N SER A 202 -12.32 -2.02 14.38
CA SER A 202 -13.70 -2.05 14.87
C SER A 202 -14.08 -0.89 15.81
N GLY A 203 -13.09 -0.12 16.29
CA GLY A 203 -13.30 1.12 17.04
C GLY A 203 -13.15 2.41 16.21
N LEU A 204 -12.51 2.35 15.04
CA LEU A 204 -12.05 3.46 14.22
C LEU A 204 -13.08 3.81 13.13
N ASN A 205 -14.29 4.18 13.56
CA ASN A 205 -15.44 4.40 12.68
C ASN A 205 -15.25 5.53 11.65
N ASN A 206 -14.26 6.40 11.85
CA ASN A 206 -13.98 7.55 10.99
C ASN A 206 -12.91 7.25 9.91
N LEU A 207 -12.45 6.00 9.78
CA LEU A 207 -11.41 5.63 8.82
C LEU A 207 -11.95 5.64 7.39
N VAL A 208 -11.54 6.63 6.59
CA VAL A 208 -11.93 6.79 5.19
C VAL A 208 -11.06 5.88 4.30
N ASP A 209 -11.68 4.97 3.55
CA ASP A 209 -10.95 4.16 2.56
C ASP A 209 -10.92 4.89 1.22
N ILE A 210 -9.71 5.30 0.82
CA ILE A 210 -9.47 6.03 -0.44
C ILE A 210 -9.02 5.11 -1.57
N THR A 211 -9.00 3.79 -1.37
CA THR A 211 -8.49 2.81 -2.34
C THR A 211 -9.20 2.88 -3.68
N LEU A 212 -10.53 3.04 -3.67
CA LEU A 212 -11.36 3.15 -4.88
C LEU A 212 -11.89 4.57 -5.09
N SER A 213 -11.32 5.56 -4.40
CA SER A 213 -11.68 6.96 -4.64
C SER A 213 -11.07 7.42 -5.96
N PRO A 214 -11.87 7.90 -6.93
CA PRO A 214 -11.35 8.43 -8.20
C PRO A 214 -10.34 9.56 -7.99
N MET A 215 -10.54 10.37 -6.95
CA MET A 215 -9.65 11.47 -6.56
C MET A 215 -8.23 10.98 -6.24
N PHE A 216 -8.10 9.81 -5.63
CA PHE A 216 -6.82 9.22 -5.20
C PHE A 216 -6.40 8.03 -6.08
N ALA A 217 -6.99 7.87 -7.27
CA ALA A 217 -6.72 6.72 -8.14
C ALA A 217 -5.23 6.61 -8.48
N THR A 218 -4.58 7.75 -8.74
CA THR A 218 -3.18 7.87 -9.19
C THR A 218 -2.21 8.28 -8.07
N ILE A 219 -2.63 8.21 -6.79
CA ILE A 219 -1.79 8.51 -5.61
C ILE A 219 -0.51 7.66 -5.55
N CYS A 220 -0.59 6.46 -6.11
CA CYS A 220 0.50 5.51 -6.28
C CYS A 220 0.52 5.10 -7.76
N GLY A 221 1.62 4.50 -8.21
CA GLY A 221 1.81 4.17 -9.63
C GLY A 221 2.18 5.36 -10.51
N LEU A 222 2.32 5.11 -11.80
CA LEU A 222 2.65 6.13 -12.80
C LEU A 222 1.52 6.20 -13.82
N THR A 223 1.03 7.40 -14.11
CA THR A 223 0.17 7.63 -15.29
C THR A 223 1.02 7.61 -16.57
N GLU A 224 0.37 7.55 -17.74
CA GLU A 224 1.10 7.60 -19.00
C GLU A 224 1.76 8.96 -19.23
N SER A 225 1.07 10.03 -18.83
CA SER A 225 1.63 11.39 -18.92
C SER A 225 2.88 11.55 -18.05
N GLU A 226 2.84 11.08 -16.80
CA GLU A 226 3.99 11.11 -15.89
C GLU A 226 5.15 10.26 -16.40
N LEU A 227 4.85 9.08 -16.96
CA LEU A 227 5.85 8.21 -17.58
C LEU A 227 6.59 8.95 -18.70
N VAL A 228 5.85 9.56 -19.62
CA VAL A 228 6.41 10.27 -20.78
C VAL A 228 7.20 11.51 -20.34
N CYS A 229 6.65 12.32 -19.45
CA CYS A 229 7.27 13.57 -19.01
C CYS A 229 8.54 13.36 -18.17
N VAL A 230 8.51 12.43 -17.21
CA VAL A 230 9.63 12.26 -16.26
C VAL A 230 10.72 11.34 -16.81
N PHE A 231 10.36 10.38 -17.66
CA PHE A 231 11.28 9.38 -18.18
C PHE A 231 11.55 9.52 -19.69
N GLU A 232 11.32 10.70 -20.27
CA GLU A 232 11.51 10.98 -21.70
C GLU A 232 12.85 10.44 -22.25
N GLU A 233 13.97 10.73 -21.56
CA GLU A 233 15.29 10.27 -21.99
C GLU A 233 15.43 8.74 -21.98
N HIS A 234 14.76 8.03 -21.06
CA HIS A 234 14.78 6.57 -20.98
C HIS A 234 13.88 5.90 -22.03
N LEU A 235 12.86 6.62 -22.48
CA LEU A 235 11.90 6.19 -23.50
C LEU A 235 12.44 6.31 -24.93
N LYS A 236 13.51 7.08 -25.15
CA LYS A 236 14.13 7.22 -26.47
C LYS A 236 14.45 5.86 -27.09
N GLY A 237 13.97 5.65 -28.32
CA GLY A 237 14.17 4.43 -29.08
C GLY A 237 13.33 3.23 -28.62
N LYS A 238 12.36 3.42 -27.72
CA LYS A 238 11.44 2.36 -27.27
C LYS A 238 10.03 2.62 -27.79
N ASN A 239 9.32 1.54 -28.10
CA ASN A 239 7.93 1.62 -28.53
C ASN A 239 7.01 1.73 -27.31
N LEU A 240 6.32 2.86 -27.19
CA LEU A 240 5.36 3.10 -26.09
C LEU A 240 4.19 2.12 -26.11
N ASP A 241 3.75 1.65 -27.27
CA ASP A 241 2.63 0.69 -27.37
C ASP A 241 3.01 -0.66 -26.77
N ASP A 242 4.26 -1.10 -26.96
CA ASP A 242 4.76 -2.34 -26.36
C ASP A 242 4.91 -2.20 -24.84
N ILE A 243 5.41 -1.06 -24.36
CA ILE A 243 5.47 -0.74 -22.92
C ILE A 243 4.07 -0.72 -22.31
N ARG A 244 3.11 -0.09 -23.00
CA ARG A 244 1.71 -0.02 -22.56
C ARG A 244 1.11 -1.42 -22.45
N ARG A 245 1.30 -2.26 -23.46
CA ARG A 245 0.82 -3.65 -23.47
C ARG A 245 1.41 -4.49 -22.34
N TRP A 246 2.70 -4.32 -22.04
CA TRP A 246 3.40 -5.10 -21.03
C TRP A 246 3.11 -4.66 -19.60
N TYR A 247 3.06 -3.36 -19.35
CA TYR A 247 3.14 -2.81 -17.99
C TYR A 247 2.00 -1.88 -17.58
N ASN A 248 1.18 -1.37 -18.51
CA ASN A 248 0.02 -0.55 -18.18
C ASN A 248 -1.25 -1.38 -18.04
N GLY A 249 -2.16 -0.94 -17.18
CA GLY A 249 -3.55 -1.38 -17.21
C GLY A 249 -4.22 -1.47 -15.85
N TYR A 250 -3.48 -1.22 -14.76
CA TYR A 250 -4.06 -1.16 -13.43
C TYR A 250 -4.98 0.06 -13.30
N SER A 251 -6.18 -0.10 -12.78
CA SER A 251 -7.14 0.96 -12.49
C SER A 251 -7.82 0.77 -11.14
N TRP A 252 -8.00 1.89 -10.44
CA TRP A 252 -8.74 2.03 -9.19
C TRP A 252 -9.86 3.07 -9.36
N LEU A 253 -10.69 2.91 -10.39
CA LEU A 253 -11.76 3.85 -10.78
C LEU A 253 -11.25 5.23 -11.21
N GLY A 254 -10.10 5.25 -11.88
CA GLY A 254 -9.55 6.45 -12.51
C GLY A 254 -8.67 6.10 -13.70
N GLU A 255 -7.71 6.97 -14.02
CA GLU A 255 -6.74 6.74 -15.09
C GLU A 255 -5.98 5.42 -14.87
N ARG A 256 -5.68 4.72 -15.97
CA ARG A 256 -4.85 3.51 -15.93
C ARG A 256 -3.41 3.88 -15.63
N ILE A 257 -2.80 3.11 -14.74
CA ILE A 257 -1.45 3.33 -14.28
C ILE A 257 -0.53 2.13 -14.51
N TYR A 258 0.74 2.44 -14.65
CA TYR A 258 1.85 1.50 -14.69
C TYR A 258 2.31 1.16 -13.28
N ASN A 259 2.76 -0.08 -13.09
CA ASN A 259 3.53 -0.44 -11.91
C ASN A 259 4.93 0.22 -11.97
N PRO A 260 5.32 1.07 -11.00
CA PRO A 260 6.61 1.77 -11.04
C PRO A 260 7.78 0.80 -11.01
N PHE A 261 7.68 -0.30 -10.26
CA PHE A 261 8.77 -1.26 -10.17
C PHE A 261 9.02 -1.94 -11.53
N SER A 262 7.99 -2.43 -12.22
CA SER A 262 8.17 -3.01 -13.56
C SER A 262 8.81 -2.02 -14.53
N ILE A 263 8.32 -0.78 -14.58
CA ILE A 263 8.85 0.26 -15.46
C ILE A 263 10.31 0.60 -15.14
N LEU A 264 10.66 0.81 -13.87
CA LEU A 264 12.02 1.17 -13.49
C LEU A 264 13.01 0.05 -13.78
N ASN A 265 12.63 -1.23 -13.60
CA ASN A 265 13.49 -2.35 -13.98
C ASN A 265 13.59 -2.52 -15.50
N PHE A 266 12.50 -2.33 -16.23
CA PHE A 266 12.51 -2.32 -17.69
C PHE A 266 13.46 -1.24 -18.23
N PHE A 267 13.46 -0.03 -17.66
CA PHE A 267 14.41 1.02 -18.06
C PHE A 267 15.85 0.71 -17.68
N ARG A 268 16.07 0.01 -16.56
CA ARG A 268 17.41 -0.40 -16.13
C ARG A 268 18.01 -1.50 -17.01
N GLU A 269 17.21 -2.49 -17.40
CA GLU A 269 17.68 -3.69 -18.11
C GLU A 269 17.45 -3.63 -19.63
N GLY A 270 16.47 -2.86 -20.09
CA GLY A 270 16.12 -2.73 -21.50
C GLY A 270 15.39 -3.94 -22.08
N LEU A 271 14.88 -4.86 -21.25
CA LEU A 271 14.25 -6.12 -21.67
C LEU A 271 12.82 -6.22 -21.14
N PHE A 272 11.89 -6.70 -21.96
CA PHE A 272 10.55 -7.03 -21.50
C PHE A 272 10.58 -8.32 -20.67
N ARG A 273 10.31 -8.18 -19.37
CA ARG A 273 10.29 -9.27 -18.38
C ARG A 273 9.19 -9.07 -17.34
N ASN A 274 8.98 -10.12 -16.54
CA ASN A 274 7.96 -10.20 -15.50
C ASN A 274 8.46 -9.66 -14.15
N TYR A 275 8.98 -8.44 -14.18
CA TYR A 275 9.65 -7.79 -13.05
C TYR A 275 8.81 -7.76 -11.76
N TRP A 276 7.55 -7.36 -11.81
CA TRP A 276 6.70 -7.29 -10.64
C TRP A 276 6.31 -8.68 -10.13
N PHE A 277 5.97 -9.61 -11.03
CA PHE A 277 5.56 -10.96 -10.65
C PHE A 277 6.70 -11.73 -9.94
N GLU A 278 7.90 -11.76 -10.53
CA GLU A 278 9.07 -12.47 -9.97
C GLU A 278 9.49 -11.94 -8.59
N SER A 279 9.05 -10.74 -8.26
CA SER A 279 9.53 -10.00 -7.12
C SER A 279 8.79 -10.27 -5.81
N GLY A 280 7.77 -11.12 -5.85
CA GLY A 280 7.12 -11.58 -4.64
C GLY A 280 5.66 -11.94 -4.84
N THR A 281 5.37 -12.79 -5.84
CA THR A 281 4.11 -13.52 -5.87
C THR A 281 3.91 -14.21 -4.54
N PRO A 282 2.82 -13.91 -3.80
CA PRO A 282 2.62 -14.55 -2.52
C PRO A 282 2.37 -16.04 -2.74
N ALA A 283 3.28 -16.89 -2.26
CA ALA A 283 3.14 -18.34 -2.33
C ALA A 283 1.77 -18.81 -1.78
N PHE A 284 1.25 -18.11 -0.78
CA PHE A 284 -0.06 -18.38 -0.19
C PHE A 284 -1.22 -18.22 -1.18
N LEU A 285 -1.20 -17.21 -2.07
CA LEU A 285 -2.30 -16.96 -3.01
C LEU A 285 -2.42 -18.14 -3.97
N LEU A 286 -1.27 -18.62 -4.43
CA LEU A 286 -1.18 -19.77 -5.33
C LEU A 286 -1.60 -21.06 -4.63
N GLN A 287 -1.16 -21.26 -3.39
CA GLN A 287 -1.59 -22.39 -2.58
C GLN A 287 -3.11 -22.36 -2.37
N LEU A 288 -3.68 -21.21 -2.03
CA LEU A 288 -5.12 -21.02 -1.85
C LEU A 288 -5.92 -21.33 -3.12
N LEU A 289 -5.45 -20.85 -4.28
CA LEU A 289 -6.06 -21.14 -5.59
C LEU A 289 -6.04 -22.63 -5.91
N THR A 290 -4.95 -23.30 -5.57
CA THR A 290 -4.75 -24.74 -5.81
C THR A 290 -5.65 -25.57 -4.89
N GLU A 291 -5.66 -25.28 -3.58
CA GLU A 291 -6.50 -25.95 -2.59
C GLU A 291 -8.00 -25.80 -2.92
N ARG A 292 -8.42 -24.61 -3.38
CA ARG A 292 -9.80 -24.31 -3.72
C ARG A 292 -10.21 -24.71 -5.14
N HIS A 293 -9.31 -25.31 -5.92
CA HIS A 293 -9.58 -25.74 -7.31
C HIS A 293 -10.21 -24.63 -8.17
N TYR A 294 -9.69 -23.40 -8.05
CA TYR A 294 -10.31 -22.24 -8.66
C TYR A 294 -10.28 -22.31 -10.20
N PRO A 295 -11.39 -22.05 -10.92
CA PRO A 295 -11.45 -22.18 -12.37
C PRO A 295 -10.72 -21.02 -13.06
N ILE A 296 -9.51 -21.29 -13.59
CA ILE A 296 -8.66 -20.27 -14.23
C ILE A 296 -9.35 -19.55 -15.41
N PRO A 297 -10.09 -20.23 -16.32
CA PRO A 297 -10.77 -19.53 -17.41
C PRO A 297 -11.83 -18.52 -16.95
N ALA A 298 -12.37 -18.66 -15.73
CA ALA A 298 -13.37 -17.74 -15.20
C ALA A 298 -12.78 -16.37 -14.84
N ILE A 299 -11.46 -16.28 -14.65
CA ILE A 299 -10.76 -15.05 -14.23
C ILE A 299 -10.89 -13.93 -15.28
N GLU A 300 -10.92 -14.27 -16.57
CA GLU A 300 -10.94 -13.26 -17.65
C GLU A 300 -12.30 -12.58 -17.85
N LYS A 301 -13.35 -13.05 -17.16
CA LYS A 301 -14.73 -12.52 -17.27
C LYS A 301 -15.39 -12.42 -15.90
N LEU A 302 -14.62 -12.01 -14.91
CA LEU A 302 -15.10 -11.97 -13.54
C LEU A 302 -15.91 -10.70 -13.29
N GLU A 303 -17.14 -10.85 -12.81
CA GLU A 303 -17.99 -9.74 -12.38
C GLU A 303 -18.25 -9.84 -10.88
N VAL A 304 -18.00 -8.76 -10.14
CA VAL A 304 -18.13 -8.73 -8.68
C VAL A 304 -18.90 -7.50 -8.22
N GLY A 305 -19.75 -7.67 -7.22
CA GLY A 305 -20.44 -6.54 -6.58
C GLY A 305 -19.49 -5.70 -5.72
N ALA A 306 -19.89 -4.46 -5.45
CA ALA A 306 -19.10 -3.53 -4.61
C ALA A 306 -18.79 -4.06 -3.21
N GLU A 307 -19.71 -4.83 -2.61
CA GLU A 307 -19.52 -5.43 -1.28
C GLU A 307 -18.28 -6.33 -1.23
N LEU A 308 -18.05 -7.12 -2.29
CA LEU A 308 -16.95 -8.08 -2.37
C LEU A 308 -15.57 -7.40 -2.46
N LEU A 309 -15.51 -6.19 -3.04
CA LEU A 309 -14.28 -5.37 -3.04
C LEU A 309 -14.06 -4.60 -1.73
N GLY A 310 -15.11 -4.48 -0.91
CA GLY A 310 -15.14 -3.72 0.34
C GLY A 310 -14.93 -4.55 1.61
N SER A 311 -15.30 -5.84 1.62
CA SER A 311 -15.20 -6.71 2.79
C SER A 311 -14.23 -7.88 2.56
N PHE A 312 -13.23 -8.00 3.45
CA PHE A 312 -12.41 -9.20 3.56
C PHE A 312 -12.65 -9.80 4.94
N GLU A 313 -13.62 -10.71 5.02
CA GLU A 313 -13.87 -11.48 6.24
C GLU A 313 -12.94 -12.71 6.25
N LEU A 314 -12.21 -12.91 7.35
CA LEU A 314 -11.28 -14.04 7.48
C LEU A 314 -12.00 -15.40 7.37
N ASP A 315 -13.28 -15.43 7.74
CA ASP A 315 -14.10 -16.64 7.68
C ASP A 315 -14.55 -16.98 6.25
N ASN A 316 -14.61 -15.98 5.36
CA ASN A 316 -15.01 -16.12 3.95
C ASN A 316 -14.09 -15.29 3.03
N ILE A 317 -12.85 -15.77 2.86
CA ILE A 317 -11.91 -15.14 1.92
C ILE A 317 -12.40 -15.39 0.48
N PHE A 318 -12.91 -14.35 -0.19
CA PHE A 318 -13.17 -14.40 -1.63
C PHE A 318 -11.85 -14.27 -2.40
N VAL A 319 -11.57 -15.25 -3.26
CA VAL A 319 -10.32 -15.34 -4.02
C VAL A 319 -10.21 -14.14 -4.97
N GLU A 320 -11.34 -13.72 -5.53
CA GLU A 320 -11.54 -12.57 -6.38
C GLU A 320 -11.03 -11.28 -5.73
N THR A 321 -11.45 -11.02 -4.48
CA THR A 321 -11.02 -9.87 -3.69
C THR A 321 -9.51 -9.90 -3.48
N LEU A 322 -8.98 -11.08 -3.15
CA LEU A 322 -7.55 -11.26 -2.91
C LEU A 322 -6.75 -11.01 -4.18
N LEU A 323 -7.17 -11.56 -5.32
CA LEU A 323 -6.53 -11.37 -6.63
C LEU A 323 -6.51 -9.89 -7.02
N PHE A 324 -7.61 -9.16 -6.79
CA PHE A 324 -7.66 -7.72 -7.02
C PHE A 324 -6.70 -6.96 -6.08
N GLN A 325 -6.80 -7.17 -4.76
CA GLN A 325 -5.99 -6.45 -3.76
C GLN A 325 -4.48 -6.70 -3.91
N THR A 326 -4.12 -7.93 -4.29
CA THR A 326 -2.72 -8.31 -4.53
C THR A 326 -2.22 -7.94 -5.92
N GLY A 327 -3.07 -7.42 -6.81
CA GLY A 327 -2.68 -6.85 -8.11
C GLY A 327 -2.66 -7.83 -9.29
N TYR A 328 -3.23 -9.02 -9.14
CA TYR A 328 -3.40 -9.96 -10.26
C TYR A 328 -4.58 -9.60 -11.14
N LEU A 329 -5.59 -8.94 -10.55
CA LEU A 329 -6.73 -8.41 -11.27
C LEU A 329 -6.88 -6.92 -11.05
N THR A 330 -7.56 -6.29 -11.99
CA THR A 330 -7.86 -4.87 -11.95
C THR A 330 -9.24 -4.58 -12.52
N ILE A 331 -9.78 -3.41 -12.19
CA ILE A 331 -11.09 -3.00 -12.66
C ILE A 331 -10.95 -2.54 -14.12
N THR A 332 -11.68 -3.18 -15.01
CA THR A 332 -11.67 -2.87 -16.44
C THR A 332 -12.90 -2.07 -16.87
N ALA A 333 -14.02 -2.29 -16.18
CA ALA A 333 -15.26 -1.56 -16.34
C ALA A 333 -16.07 -1.62 -15.03
N HIS A 334 -17.01 -0.70 -14.88
CA HIS A 334 -18.01 -0.73 -13.83
C HIS A 334 -19.35 -0.25 -14.40
N GLU A 335 -20.43 -0.78 -13.85
CA GLU A 335 -21.79 -0.45 -14.26
C GLU A 335 -22.67 -0.34 -13.01
N GLU A 336 -23.45 0.73 -12.92
CA GLU A 336 -24.47 0.87 -11.88
C GLU A 336 -25.73 0.15 -12.36
N VAL A 337 -26.02 -1.01 -11.78
CA VAL A 337 -27.15 -1.86 -12.18
C VAL A 337 -28.46 -1.41 -11.51
N LEU A 338 -28.36 -0.89 -10.29
CA LEU A 338 -29.42 -0.23 -9.54
C LEU A 338 -28.81 0.94 -8.76
N PRO A 339 -29.59 1.97 -8.37
CA PRO A 339 -29.09 3.07 -7.56
C PRO A 339 -28.35 2.58 -6.30
N GLY A 340 -27.04 2.80 -6.24
CA GLY A 340 -26.19 2.35 -5.13
C GLY A 340 -25.63 0.93 -5.25
N GLU A 341 -26.00 0.17 -6.29
CA GLU A 341 -25.44 -1.15 -6.59
C GLU A 341 -24.55 -1.08 -7.83
N VAL A 342 -23.24 -1.21 -7.60
CA VAL A 342 -22.23 -1.18 -8.66
C VAL A 342 -21.66 -2.57 -8.87
N LEU A 343 -21.66 -3.00 -10.13
CA LEU A 343 -21.00 -4.20 -10.61
C LEU A 343 -19.65 -3.83 -11.25
N TYR A 344 -18.59 -4.51 -10.83
CA TYR A 344 -17.24 -4.32 -11.35
C TYR A 344 -16.81 -5.50 -12.21
N ARG A 345 -16.30 -5.21 -13.42
CA ARG A 345 -15.65 -6.20 -14.27
C ARG A 345 -14.15 -6.23 -13.99
N LEU A 346 -13.64 -7.39 -13.59
CA LEU A 346 -12.24 -7.62 -13.29
C LEU A 346 -11.55 -8.42 -14.40
N ASN A 347 -10.30 -8.07 -14.70
CA ASN A 347 -9.44 -8.83 -15.61
C ASN A 347 -7.96 -8.63 -15.25
N TYR A 348 -7.07 -9.37 -15.89
CA TYR A 348 -5.63 -9.13 -15.81
C TYR A 348 -5.31 -7.69 -16.24
N PRO A 349 -4.42 -6.99 -15.52
CA PRO A 349 -4.06 -5.62 -15.86
C PRO A 349 -3.29 -5.53 -17.17
N ASN A 350 -2.36 -6.45 -17.41
CA ASN A 350 -1.41 -6.35 -18.50
C ASN A 350 -0.85 -7.72 -18.91
N PHE A 351 0.00 -7.72 -19.94
CA PHE A 351 0.60 -8.94 -20.47
C PHE A 351 1.56 -9.62 -19.48
N GLU A 352 2.34 -8.84 -18.70
CA GLU A 352 3.22 -9.37 -17.66
C GLU A 352 2.44 -10.29 -16.71
N VAL A 353 1.37 -9.77 -16.08
CA VAL A 353 0.62 -10.51 -15.08
C VAL A 353 -0.10 -11.70 -15.71
N LYS A 354 -0.76 -11.49 -16.86
CA LYS A 354 -1.48 -12.57 -17.56
C LYS A 354 -0.54 -13.73 -17.87
N LYS A 355 0.60 -13.45 -18.50
CA LYS A 355 1.58 -14.45 -18.91
C LYS A 355 2.10 -15.22 -17.69
N SER A 356 2.66 -14.52 -16.69
CA SER A 356 3.28 -15.16 -15.54
C SER A 356 2.29 -15.98 -14.72
N PHE A 357 1.10 -15.45 -14.50
CA PHE A 357 0.09 -16.11 -13.70
C PHE A 357 -0.42 -17.38 -14.39
N THR A 358 -0.67 -17.35 -15.71
CA THR A 358 -1.07 -18.53 -16.48
C THR A 358 0.06 -19.57 -16.53
N GLU A 359 1.31 -19.18 -16.82
CA GLU A 359 2.46 -20.10 -16.88
C GLU A 359 2.72 -20.80 -15.54
N TYR A 360 2.62 -20.05 -14.45
CA TYR A 360 2.85 -20.59 -13.11
C TYR A 360 1.75 -21.58 -12.70
N LEU A 361 0.48 -21.22 -12.92
CA LEU A 361 -0.64 -22.11 -12.63
C LEU A 361 -0.58 -23.39 -13.46
N LEU A 362 -0.24 -23.30 -14.75
CA LEU A 362 -0.01 -24.47 -15.59
C LEU A 362 1.06 -25.38 -14.99
N THR A 363 2.17 -24.81 -14.52
CA THR A 363 3.25 -25.57 -13.87
C THR A 363 2.76 -26.25 -12.59
N CYS A 364 1.98 -25.56 -11.76
CA CYS A 364 1.41 -26.13 -10.53
C CYS A 364 0.42 -27.27 -10.78
N PHE A 365 -0.48 -27.11 -11.76
CA PHE A 365 -1.49 -28.12 -12.07
C PHE A 365 -0.92 -29.34 -12.80
N THR A 366 0.10 -29.15 -13.65
CA THR A 366 0.69 -30.25 -14.45
C THR A 366 1.90 -30.90 -13.80
N ARG A 367 2.51 -30.27 -12.78
CA ARG A 367 3.83 -30.63 -12.23
C ARG A 367 4.94 -30.75 -13.27
N GLN A 368 4.77 -30.11 -14.43
CA GLN A 368 5.75 -30.02 -15.50
C GLN A 368 6.04 -28.54 -15.78
N PRO A 369 7.29 -28.15 -16.06
CA PRO A 369 7.58 -26.77 -16.43
C PRO A 369 6.77 -26.38 -17.67
N ALA A 370 6.13 -25.22 -17.65
CA ALA A 370 5.47 -24.65 -18.82
C ALA A 370 6.46 -24.62 -20.00
N SER A 371 6.18 -25.42 -21.03
CA SER A 371 6.98 -25.42 -22.27
C SER A 371 6.52 -24.24 -23.14
N PRO A 372 7.45 -23.51 -23.77
CA PRO A 372 7.17 -22.28 -24.53
C PRO A 372 6.29 -22.50 -25.77
#